data_AF-A0A0K2RQ32-F1
#
_entry.id   AF-A0A0K2RQ32-F1
#
_cell.length_a   1.000
_cell.length_b   1.000
_cell.length_c   1.000
_cell.angle_alpha   90.00
_cell.angle_beta   90.00
_cell.angle_gamma   90.00
#
_symmetry.space_group_name_H-M   'P 1'
#
loop_
_entity.id
_entity.type
_entity.pdbx_description
1 polymer ?
#
loop_
_entity_poly.entity_id
_entity_poly.type
_entity_poly.pdbx_seq_one_letter_code
_entity_poly.pdbx_strand_id
1 'polypeptide(L)'
;MRTIYVAGSGGQAAVDSCIGPIHFTPTDAYSLFITEHDFCGGWARFSGIGVGETVSIPGYGTYTVTARGQVPQGGTTNNVAAVFGGFPRAILQTCIPGTNQMLVIALN
;
A
#
# COMPACT_ATOMS: atom_id res chain seq x y z
N MET A 1 4.36 -3.06 -16.86
CA MET A 1 4.69 -1.93 -15.94
C MET A 1 3.41 -1.20 -15.62
N ARG A 2 3.12 -0.96 -14.33
CA ARG A 2 1.93 -0.23 -13.88
C ARG A 2 2.35 1.02 -13.11
N THR A 3 1.70 2.14 -13.39
CA THR A 3 2.01 3.43 -12.76
C THR A 3 0.97 3.74 -11.68
N ILE A 4 1.41 4.07 -10.48
CA ILE A 4 0.55 4.51 -9.36
C ILE A 4 0.83 5.99 -9.11
N TYR A 5 -0.16 6.83 -9.35
CA TYR A 5 -0.07 8.27 -9.07
C TYR A 5 -0.51 8.53 -7.63
N VAL A 6 0.38 9.15 -6.86
CA VAL A 6 0.11 9.55 -5.47
C VAL A 6 -0.55 10.93 -5.49
N ALA A 7 -1.72 11.04 -4.86
CA ALA A 7 -2.53 12.26 -4.83
C ALA A 7 -2.10 13.24 -3.73
N GLY A 8 -1.46 12.75 -2.67
CA GLY A 8 -0.98 13.57 -1.56
C GLY A 8 -0.29 12.76 -0.48
N SER A 9 -0.02 13.39 0.66
CA SER A 9 0.59 12.75 1.83
C SER A 9 -0.11 13.16 3.11
N GLY A 10 -0.19 12.25 4.08
CA GLY A 10 -0.81 12.55 5.37
C GLY A 10 -1.18 11.30 6.17
N GLY A 11 -2.01 11.50 7.20
CA GLY A 11 -2.57 10.43 8.04
C GLY A 11 -3.93 9.94 7.56
N GLN A 12 -4.70 9.34 8.48
CA GLN A 12 -5.99 8.71 8.19
C GLN A 12 -6.98 9.67 7.51
N ALA A 13 -7.06 10.92 7.97
CA ALA A 13 -7.93 11.93 7.36
C ALA A 13 -7.63 12.20 5.87
N ALA A 14 -6.37 12.08 5.44
CA ALA A 14 -6.02 12.22 4.03
C ALA A 14 -6.50 11.00 3.22
N VAL A 15 -6.39 9.79 3.77
CA VAL A 15 -6.90 8.55 3.14
C VAL A 15 -8.43 8.61 3.04
N ASP A 16 -9.10 9.07 4.10
CA ASP A 16 -10.56 9.22 4.16
C ASP A 16 -11.11 10.27 3.16
N SER A 17 -10.26 11.20 2.71
CA SER A 17 -10.65 12.20 1.70
C SER A 17 -10.89 11.62 0.31
N CYS A 18 -10.44 10.38 0.06
CA CYS A 18 -10.72 9.64 -1.17
C CYS A 18 -10.35 10.35 -2.48
N ILE A 19 -9.26 11.12 -2.45
CA ILE A 19 -8.71 11.82 -3.62
C ILE A 19 -7.74 10.97 -4.45
N GLY A 20 -7.46 9.74 -4.02
CA GLY A 20 -6.50 8.83 -4.64
C GLY A 20 -5.53 8.21 -3.63
N PRO A 21 -4.50 7.49 -4.10
CA PRO A 21 -3.44 6.95 -3.26
C PRO A 21 -2.70 8.02 -2.48
N ILE A 22 -2.53 7.82 -1.17
CA ILE A 22 -1.85 8.75 -0.26
C ILE A 22 -0.54 8.14 0.18
N HIS A 23 0.54 8.93 0.17
CA HIS A 23 1.72 8.62 0.96
C HIS A 23 1.36 8.76 2.43
N PHE A 24 1.00 7.63 3.02
CA PHE A 24 0.66 7.52 4.42
C PHE A 24 1.92 7.56 5.25
N THR A 25 1.93 8.38 6.29
CA THR A 25 3.07 8.51 7.21
C THR A 25 2.68 7.91 8.56
N PRO A 26 2.91 6.59 8.79
CA PRO A 26 2.82 6.04 10.14
C PRO A 26 3.88 6.72 11.01
N THR A 27 3.57 6.91 12.28
CA THR A 27 4.47 7.54 13.27
C THR A 27 5.84 6.87 13.38
N ASP A 28 5.97 5.61 12.94
CA ASP A 28 7.13 4.74 13.25
C ASP A 28 7.68 3.94 12.04
N ALA A 29 7.38 4.32 10.80
CA ALA A 29 7.70 3.47 9.62
C ALA A 29 8.98 3.88 8.85
N TYR A 30 9.80 2.86 8.54
CA TYR A 30 11.00 2.96 7.70
C TYR A 30 10.73 2.75 6.19
N SER A 31 9.51 2.34 5.83
CA SER A 31 9.05 2.11 4.44
C SER A 31 8.15 3.24 3.95
N LEU A 32 8.14 3.47 2.64
CA LEU A 32 7.10 4.26 1.98
C LEU A 32 5.77 3.49 1.99
N PHE A 33 4.73 4.02 2.62
CA PHE A 33 3.38 3.45 2.53
C PHE A 33 2.52 4.26 1.57
N ILE A 34 2.02 3.62 0.51
CA ILE A 34 1.01 4.19 -0.38
C ILE A 34 -0.31 3.47 -0.11
N THR A 35 -1.28 4.22 0.39
CA THR A 35 -2.54 3.65 0.88
C THR A 35 -3.74 4.29 0.21
N GLU A 36 -4.80 3.51 0.01
CA GLU A 36 -6.08 4.00 -0.45
C GLU A 36 -7.20 3.08 0.04
N HIS A 37 -8.36 3.64 0.37
CA HIS A 37 -9.54 2.84 0.65
C HIS A 37 -9.96 2.03 -0.58
N ASP A 38 -10.45 0.82 -0.34
CA ASP A 38 -10.92 -0.07 -1.39
C ASP A 38 -12.04 0.56 -2.22
N PHE A 39 -13.04 1.13 -1.54
CA PHE A 39 -14.20 1.79 -2.16
C PHE A 39 -13.84 3.11 -2.86
N CYS A 40 -12.67 3.70 -2.59
CA CYS A 40 -12.16 4.89 -3.28
C CYS A 40 -11.33 4.55 -4.53
N GLY A 41 -11.25 3.25 -4.84
CA GLY A 41 -10.58 2.70 -6.01
C GLY A 41 -9.26 1.98 -5.70
N GLY A 42 -8.84 1.96 -4.43
CA GLY A 42 -7.64 1.23 -4.00
C GLY A 42 -7.69 -0.24 -4.39
N TRP A 43 -8.85 -0.89 -4.28
CA TRP A 43 -9.00 -2.28 -4.70
C TRP A 43 -8.84 -2.46 -6.21
N ALA A 44 -9.51 -1.61 -7.00
CA ALA A 44 -9.40 -1.65 -8.46
C ALA A 44 -7.96 -1.39 -8.94
N ARG A 45 -7.22 -0.52 -8.25
CA ARG A 45 -5.82 -0.19 -8.58
C ARG A 45 -4.83 -1.27 -8.15
N PHE A 46 -5.02 -1.88 -6.97
CA PHE A 46 -3.99 -2.72 -6.34
C PHE A 46 -4.26 -4.23 -6.41
N SER A 47 -5.50 -4.69 -6.51
CA SER A 47 -5.82 -6.13 -6.38
C SER A 47 -5.18 -7.01 -7.45
N GLY A 48 -5.01 -6.47 -8.67
CA GLY A 48 -4.41 -7.16 -9.81
C GLY A 48 -2.88 -7.08 -9.87
N ILE A 49 -2.19 -6.50 -8.89
CA ILE A 49 -0.72 -6.42 -8.87
C ILE A 49 -0.14 -7.78 -8.44
N GLY A 50 0.55 -8.46 -9.35
CA GLY A 50 1.26 -9.72 -9.10
C GLY A 50 2.75 -9.55 -8.76
N VAL A 51 3.33 -10.60 -8.15
CA VAL A 51 4.78 -10.70 -7.89
C VAL A 51 5.54 -10.75 -9.23
N GLY A 52 6.68 -10.07 -9.30
CA GLY A 52 7.51 -9.92 -10.50
C GLY A 52 7.11 -8.75 -11.41
N GLU A 53 5.95 -8.13 -11.17
CA GLU A 53 5.56 -6.94 -11.93
C GLU A 53 6.38 -5.70 -11.52
N THR A 54 6.64 -4.82 -12.48
CA THR A 54 7.22 -3.50 -12.23
C THR A 54 6.13 -2.47 -11.93
N VAL A 55 6.28 -1.78 -10.79
CA VAL A 55 5.43 -0.66 -10.38
C VAL A 55 6.25 0.63 -10.37
N SER A 56 5.77 1.66 -11.05
CA SER A 56 6.37 3.00 -11.00
C SER A 56 5.48 3.93 -10.18
N ILE A 57 6.09 4.65 -9.25
CA ILE A 57 5.43 5.63 -8.39
C ILE A 57 6.16 6.96 -8.62
N PRO A 58 5.64 7.85 -9.49
CA PRO A 58 6.30 9.10 -9.81
C PRO A 58 6.60 9.92 -8.55
N GLY A 59 7.83 10.44 -8.47
CA GLY A 59 8.34 11.16 -7.29
C GLY A 59 8.95 10.28 -6.19
N TYR A 60 8.76 8.95 -6.25
CA TYR A 60 9.27 8.01 -5.24
C TYR A 60 10.23 6.98 -5.81
N GLY A 61 9.89 6.39 -6.96
CA GLY A 61 10.77 5.44 -7.65
C GLY A 61 10.04 4.43 -8.52
N THR A 62 10.81 3.50 -9.05
CA THR A 62 10.32 2.32 -9.77
C THR A 62 10.81 1.09 -9.04
N TYR A 63 9.90 0.15 -8.82
CA TYR A 63 10.10 -0.99 -7.94
C TYR A 63 9.66 -2.28 -8.62
N THR A 64 10.20 -3.39 -8.15
CA THR A 64 9.69 -4.73 -8.45
C THR A 64 8.81 -5.21 -7.31
N VAL A 65 7.66 -5.80 -7.65
CA VAL A 65 6.79 -6.45 -6.67
C VAL A 65 7.45 -7.75 -6.22
N THR A 66 7.79 -7.85 -4.94
CA THR A 66 8.51 -9.01 -4.39
C THR A 66 7.59 -9.96 -3.62
N ALA A 67 6.51 -9.45 -3.03
CA ALA A 67 5.57 -10.25 -2.26
C ALA A 67 4.19 -9.60 -2.17
N ARG A 68 3.19 -10.41 -1.78
CA ARG A 68 1.85 -9.99 -1.41
C ARG A 68 1.47 -10.66 -0.10
N GLY A 69 0.61 -10.03 0.67
CA GLY A 69 0.05 -10.62 1.87
C GLY A 69 -1.19 -9.92 2.36
N GLN A 70 -1.65 -10.35 3.53
CA GLN A 70 -2.83 -9.80 4.17
C GLN A 70 -2.53 -9.47 5.63
N VAL A 71 -3.06 -8.36 6.10
CA VAL A 71 -2.97 -7.95 7.50
C VAL A 71 -4.35 -7.55 8.03
N PRO A 72 -4.63 -7.69 9.33
CA PRO A 72 -5.90 -7.26 9.90
C PRO A 72 -6.15 -5.77 9.70
N GLN A 73 -7.40 -5.40 9.41
CA GLN A 73 -7.82 -4.00 9.43
C GLN A 73 -7.67 -3.42 10.85
N GLY A 74 -7.07 -2.23 10.95
CA GLY A 74 -6.71 -1.64 12.25
C GLY A 74 -5.47 -2.26 12.92
N GLY A 75 -4.74 -3.11 12.20
CA GLY A 75 -3.46 -3.64 12.63
C GLY A 75 -2.36 -2.58 12.70
N THR A 76 -1.16 -3.03 13.10
CA THR A 76 0.03 -2.18 13.25
C THR A 76 1.02 -2.44 12.11
N THR A 77 2.01 -1.56 11.95
CA THR A 77 3.12 -1.77 11.00
C THR A 77 3.90 -3.06 11.28
N ASN A 78 3.90 -3.57 12.52
CA ASN A 78 4.49 -4.87 12.88
C ASN A 78 3.78 -6.05 12.18
N ASN A 79 2.48 -5.96 11.92
CA ASN A 79 1.78 -6.99 11.15
C ASN A 79 2.32 -7.07 9.72
N VAL A 80 2.65 -5.93 9.12
CA VAL A 80 3.23 -5.87 7.78
C VAL A 80 4.65 -6.42 7.77
N ALA A 81 5.46 -6.03 8.75
CA ALA A 81 6.81 -6.57 8.91
C ALA A 81 6.80 -8.09 9.09
N ALA A 82 5.87 -8.64 9.87
CA ALA A 82 5.72 -10.08 10.06
C ALA A 82 5.36 -10.81 8.77
N VAL A 83 4.52 -10.21 7.91
CA VAL A 83 4.14 -10.79 6.62
C VAL A 83 5.32 -10.85 5.64
N PHE A 84 6.20 -9.85 5.66
CA PHE A 84 7.31 -9.75 4.69
C PHE A 84 8.69 -10.13 5.26
N GLY A 85 8.77 -10.52 6.53
CA GLY A 85 10.05 -10.80 7.21
C GLY A 85 10.91 -9.55 7.41
N GLY A 86 10.30 -8.37 7.44
CA GLY A 86 10.97 -7.06 7.47
C GLY A 86 10.18 -6.00 6.71
N PHE A 87 10.79 -4.84 6.53
CA PHE A 87 10.18 -3.70 5.82
C PHE A 87 10.74 -3.59 4.39
N PRO A 88 9.91 -3.79 3.34
CA PRO A 88 10.32 -3.51 1.96
C PRO A 88 10.50 -2.01 1.74
N ARG A 89 11.07 -1.59 0.61
CA ARG A 89 11.30 -0.14 0.34
C ARG A 89 10.00 0.65 0.24
N ALA A 90 8.97 0.07 -0.38
CA ALA A 90 7.63 0.62 -0.42
C ALA A 90 6.55 -0.46 -0.27
N ILE A 91 5.37 -0.04 0.17
CA ILE A 91 4.21 -0.90 0.42
C ILE A 91 2.99 -0.24 -0.22
N LEU A 92 2.26 -0.99 -1.03
CA LEU A 92 0.89 -0.62 -1.41
C LEU A 92 -0.09 -1.29 -0.47
N GLN A 93 -1.10 -0.56 -0.03
CA GLN A 93 -2.07 -1.08 0.93
C GLN A 93 -3.50 -0.61 0.62
N THR A 94 -4.44 -1.54 0.66
CA THR A 94 -5.89 -1.28 0.53
C THR A 94 -6.68 -2.30 1.34
N CYS A 95 -7.93 -1.98 1.70
CA CYS A 95 -8.85 -2.96 2.27
C CYS A 95 -9.18 -4.07 1.23
N ILE A 96 -9.53 -5.26 1.72
CA ILE A 96 -10.09 -6.34 0.90
C ILE A 96 -11.62 -6.31 1.06
N PRO A 97 -12.39 -6.03 -0.01
CA PRO A 97 -13.84 -5.86 0.07
C PRO A 97 -14.54 -7.06 0.72
N GLY A 98 -15.48 -6.77 1.64
CA GLY A 98 -16.27 -7.80 2.32
C GLY A 98 -15.53 -8.57 3.42
N THR A 99 -14.35 -8.12 3.83
CA THR A 99 -13.55 -8.77 4.89
C THR A 99 -12.99 -7.73 5.87
N ASN A 100 -12.45 -8.20 7.00
CA ASN A 100 -11.69 -7.39 7.97
C ASN A 100 -10.17 -7.47 7.72
N GLN A 101 -9.77 -7.72 6.47
CA GLN A 101 -8.37 -7.86 6.06
C GLN A 101 -8.01 -6.76 5.06
N MET A 102 -6.72 -6.45 5.01
CA MET A 102 -6.13 -5.50 4.09
C MET A 102 -5.10 -6.21 3.23
N LEU A 103 -5.12 -5.93 1.93
CA LEU A 103 -4.09 -6.37 0.99
C LEU A 103 -2.86 -5.47 1.20
N VAL A 104 -1.70 -6.08 1.39
CA VAL A 104 -0.39 -5.41 1.37
C VAL A 104 0.48 -5.99 0.28
N ILE A 105 1.25 -5.14 -0.40
CA ILE A 105 2.11 -5.52 -1.53
C ILE A 105 3.49 -4.92 -1.31
N ALA A 106 4.52 -5.77 -1.25
CA ALA A 106 5.90 -5.36 -1.05
C ALA A 106 6.56 -4.94 -2.38
N LEU A 107 7.21 -3.78 -2.37
CA LEU A 107 7.91 -3.17 -3.49
C LEU A 107 9.38 -2.90 -3.11
N ASN A 108 10.34 -3.36 -3.92
CA ASN A 108 11.79 -3.13 -3.73
C ASN A 108 12.48 -2.54 -4.97
#